data_AF-A0A519FCL8-F1
#
_entry.id   AF-A0A519FCL8-F1
#
_cell.length_a   1.000
_cell.length_b   1.000
_cell.length_c   1.000
_cell.angle_alpha   90.00
_cell.angle_beta   90.00
_cell.angle_gamma   90.00
#
_symmetry.space_group_name_H-M   'P 1'
#
loop_
_entity.id
_entity.type
_entity.pdbx_description
1 polymer ?
#
loop_
_entity_poly.entity_id
_entity_poly.type
_entity_poly.pdbx_seq_one_letter_code
_entity_poly.pdbx_strand_id
1 'polypeptide(L)' 'DYLCSEEWATKAQDILWRRTKLGLFTTDEEHQKVQAYLDSAARSKGAVERIEWPVSAPKIHA' A
#
# COMPACT_ATOMS: atom_id res chain seq x y z
N ASP A 1 0.87 6.06 -3.40
CA ASP A 1 -0.60 5.91 -3.29
C ASP A 1 -1.28 5.32 -4.52
N TYR A 2 -1.35 6.01 -5.66
CA TYR A 2 -2.08 5.51 -6.86
C TYR A 2 -1.67 4.10 -7.29
N LEU A 3 -0.36 3.84 -7.47
CA LEU A 3 0.14 2.52 -7.84
C LEU A 3 -0.25 1.42 -6.83
N CYS A 4 -0.48 1.78 -5.57
CA CYS A 4 -0.88 0.83 -4.54
C CYS A 4 -2.40 0.57 -4.55
N SER A 5 -3.23 1.55 -4.92
CA SER A 5 -4.70 1.40 -4.96
C SER A 5 -5.19 0.81 -6.29
N GLU A 6 -4.71 1.34 -7.42
CA GLU A 6 -5.23 0.96 -8.75
C GLU A 6 -4.43 -0.15 -9.40
N GLU A 7 -3.19 -0.35 -8.97
CA GLU A 7 -2.23 -1.24 -9.64
C GLU A 7 -1.64 -2.31 -8.70
N TRP A 8 -2.13 -2.39 -7.47
CA TRP A 8 -1.74 -3.36 -6.42
C TRP A 8 -0.23 -3.47 -6.18
N ALA A 9 0.52 -2.37 -6.34
CA ALA A 9 1.94 -2.34 -6.00
C ALA A 9 2.13 -2.39 -4.47
N THR A 10 2.74 -3.47 -3.98
CA THR A 10 2.93 -3.71 -2.53
C THR A 10 4.39 -3.67 -2.10
N LYS A 11 5.33 -3.78 -3.04
CA LYS A 11 6.77 -3.74 -2.79
C LYS A 11 7.45 -2.65 -3.60
N ALA A 12 8.58 -2.16 -3.10
CA ALA A 12 9.40 -1.19 -3.83
C ALA A 12 9.77 -1.69 -5.23
N GLN A 13 10.01 -3.00 -5.40
CA GLN A 13 10.34 -3.57 -6.71
C GLN A 13 9.21 -3.45 -7.75
N ASP A 14 7.94 -3.54 -7.32
CA ASP A 14 6.81 -3.37 -8.24
C ASP A 14 6.81 -1.96 -8.84
N ILE A 15 7.03 -0.96 -7.99
CA ILE A 15 7.07 0.44 -8.39
C ILE A 15 8.31 0.69 -9.25
N LEU A 16 9.49 0.41 -8.71
CA LEU A 16 10.76 0.85 -9.29
C LEU A 16 11.13 0.10 -10.57
N TRP A 17 10.74 -1.17 -10.71
CA TRP A 17 11.18 -2.02 -11.83
C TRP A 17 10.07 -2.46 -12.76
N ARG A 18 8.82 -2.59 -12.30
CA ARG A 18 7.72 -3.07 -13.16
C ARG A 18 6.86 -1.94 -13.71
N ARG A 19 6.54 -0.92 -12.90
CA ARG A 19 5.64 0.18 -13.29
C ARG A 19 6.37 1.41 -13.84
N THR A 20 7.48 1.83 -13.23
CA THR A 20 8.09 3.14 -13.55
C THR A 20 9.51 3.09 -14.11
N LYS A 21 10.27 2.00 -13.89
CA LYS A 21 11.70 1.86 -14.24
C LYS A 21 12.64 2.86 -13.53
N LEU A 22 12.18 3.53 -12.47
CA LEU A 22 13.00 4.45 -11.67
C LEU A 22 14.17 3.77 -10.95
N GLY A 23 14.15 2.44 -10.78
CA GLY A 23 15.27 1.69 -10.22
C GLY A 23 16.58 1.84 -11.02
N LEU A 24 16.52 2.23 -12.30
CA LEU A 24 17.70 2.53 -13.10
C LEU A 24 18.38 3.88 -12.73
N PHE A 25 17.69 4.73 -11.97
CA PHE A 25 18.11 6.10 -11.68
C PHE A 25 18.12 6.42 -10.18
N THR A 26 17.96 5.41 -9.32
CA THR A 26 17.89 5.56 -7.87
C THR A 26 18.89 4.66 -7.17
N THR A 27 19.30 5.04 -5.96
CA THR A 27 20.25 4.27 -5.15
C THR A 27 19.54 3.23 -4.29
N ASP A 28 20.31 2.29 -3.73
CA ASP A 28 19.76 1.29 -2.81
C ASP A 28 19.18 1.90 -1.53
N GLU A 29 19.75 3.01 -1.05
CA GLU A 29 19.17 3.77 0.07
C GLU A 29 17.81 4.38 -0.29
N GLU A 30 17.65 4.85 -1.54
CA GLU A 30 16.37 5.36 -2.03
C GLU A 30 15.35 4.24 -2.21
N HIS A 31 15.77 3.05 -2.66
CA HIS A 31 14.93 1.86 -2.71
C HIS A 31 14.38 1.49 -1.32
N GLN A 32 15.22 1.54 -0.29
CA GLN A 32 14.82 1.29 1.10
C GLN A 32 13.83 2.32 1.61
N LYS A 33 14.01 3.61 1.27
CA LYS A 33 13.06 4.67 1.63
C LYS A 33 11.68 4.42 1.02
N VAL A 34 11.62 3.97 -0.24
CA VAL A 34 10.35 3.60 -0.89
C VAL A 34 9.68 2.44 -0.14
N GLN A 35 10.43 1.39 0.21
CA GLN A 35 9.87 0.27 0.98
C GLN A 35 9.36 0.72 2.36
N ALA A 36 10.15 1.52 3.08
CA ALA A 36 9.76 2.04 4.39
C ALA A 36 8.49 2.90 4.34
N TYR A 37 8.33 3.69 3.27
CA TYR A 37 7.09 4.44 3.03
C TYR A 37 5.90 3.51 2.79
N LEU A 38 6.05 2.45 1.99
CA LEU A 38 4.98 1.48 1.75
C LEU A 38 4.56 0.77 3.04
N ASP A 39 5.53 0.35 3.87
CA ASP A 39 5.27 -0.30 5.16
C ASP A 39 4.54 0.66 6.12
N SER A 40 4.93 1.94 6.13
CA SER A 40 4.25 2.98 6.90
C SER A 40 2.81 3.20 6.41
N ALA A 41 2.61 3.33 5.10
CA ALA A 41 1.30 3.51 4.49
C ALA A 41 0.37 2.32 4.74
N ALA A 42 0.90 1.09 4.71
CA ALA A 42 0.14 -0.12 5.03
C ALA A 42 -0.33 -0.13 6.50
N ARG A 43 0.55 0.26 7.44
CA ARG A 43 0.17 0.41 8.85
C ARG A 43 -0.91 1.47 9.05
N SER A 44 -0.80 2.60 8.37
CA SER A 44 -1.80 3.66 8.44
C SER A 44 -3.14 3.24 7.86
N LYS A 45 -3.15 2.53 6.71
CA LYS A 45 -4.40 2.00 6.12
C LYS A 45 -5.10 1.00 7.06
N GLY A 46 -4.36 0.10 7.68
CA GLY A 46 -4.91 -0.85 8.65
C GLY A 46 -5.34 -0.23 9.99
N ALA A 47 -4.93 1.01 10.28
CA ALA A 47 -5.41 1.78 11.43
C ALA A 47 -6.72 2.50 11.11
N VAL A 48 -6.86 3.05 9.89
CA VAL A 48 -8.07 3.75 9.44
C VAL A 48 -9.25 2.78 9.28
N GLU A 49 -9.04 1.62 8.64
CA GLU A 49 -10.11 0.62 8.45
C GLU A 49 -10.66 0.06 9.77
N ARG A 50 -9.83 0.04 10.83
CA ARG A 50 -10.22 -0.44 12.16
C ARG A 50 -11.12 0.53 12.91
N ILE A 51 -11.14 1.81 12.52
CA ILE A 51 -11.90 2.87 13.19
C ILE A 51 -13.27 3.09 12.50
N GLU A 52 -13.41 2.75 11.22
CA GLU A 52 -14.60 3.11 10.42
C GLU A 52 -15.72 2.05 10.34
N TRP A 53 -15.64 0.88 11.01
CA TRP A 53 -16.70 -0.13 10.91
C TRP A 53 -17.73 -0.07 12.06
N PRO A 54 -19.00 0.33 11.83
CA PRO A 54 -20.07 -0.01 12.75
C PRO A 54 -20.51 -1.45 12.46
N VAL A 55 -20.55 -2.29 13.49
CA VAL A 55 -21.15 -3.62 13.44
C VAL A 55 -22.66 -3.47 13.19
N SER A 56 -23.07 -3.37 11.92
CA SER A 56 -24.49 -3.35 11.56
C SER A 56 -24.72 -3.93 10.16
N ALA A 57 -24.39 -5.22 10.02
CA ALA A 57 -25.08 -6.05 9.04
C ALA A 57 -26.27 -6.71 9.77
N PRO A 58 -27.54 -6.44 9.39
CA PRO A 58 -28.65 -7.15 9.98
C PRO A 58 -28.51 -8.64 9.67
N LYS A 59 -28.55 -9.47 10.72
CA LYS A 59 -28.59 -10.92 10.58
C LYS A 59 -29.88 -11.27 9.85
N ILE A 60 -29.77 -11.66 8.57
CA ILE A 60 -30.87 -12.24 7.82
C ILE A 60 -31.45 -13.42 8.62
N HIS A 61 -32.68 -13.28 9.09
CA HIS A 61 -33.53 -14.39 9.49
C HIS A 61 -34.77 -14.33 8.61
N ALA A 62 -34.81 -15.22 7.63
CA ALA A 62 -36.01 -15.77 7.01
C ALA A 62 -35.60 -17.01 6.21
#